data_AF-A0AAV4BVK3-F1
#
_entry.id   AF-A0AAV4BVK3-F1
#
_cell.length_a   1.000
_cell.length_b   1.000
_cell.length_c   1.000
_cell.angle_alpha   90.00
_cell.angle_beta   90.00
_cell.angle_gamma   90.00
#
_symmetry.space_group_name_H-M   'P 1'
#
loop_
_entity.id
_entity.type
_entity.pdbx_description
1 polymer ?
#
loop_
_entity_poly.entity_id
_entity_poly.type
_entity_poly.pdbx_seq_one_letter_code
_entity_poly.pdbx_strand_id
1 'polypeptide(L)' 'MNWPQLAQTYHSYVENIQVVCHTMVRLGNLNDGGWETCSDPAYRPRKPCIIYSFGINNDFSFDDDASRFYGCHIHSFDP' A
#
# COMPACT_ATOMS: atom_id res chain seq x y z
N MET A 1 -1.94 -26.25 -10.93
CA MET A 1 -1.19 -24.99 -10.76
C MET A 1 0.00 -25.29 -9.87
N ASN A 2 1.22 -24.91 -10.26
CA ASN A 2 2.40 -25.10 -9.41
C ASN A 2 2.67 -23.82 -8.57
N TRP A 3 3.59 -23.92 -7.60
CA TRP A 3 3.89 -22.82 -6.68
C TRP A 3 4.31 -21.51 -7.38
N PRO A 4 5.25 -21.52 -8.35
CA PRO A 4 5.64 -20.29 -9.05
C PRO A 4 4.48 -19.60 -9.75
N GLN A 5 3.63 -20.38 -10.43
CA GLN A 5 2.47 -19.84 -11.13
C GLN A 5 1.46 -19.23 -10.14
N LEU A 6 1.17 -19.92 -9.04
CA LEU A 6 0.26 -19.40 -8.02
C LEU A 6 0.79 -18.12 -7.40
N ALA A 7 2.08 -18.06 -7.06
CA ALA A 7 2.71 -16.86 -6.49
C ALA A 7 2.61 -15.68 -7.46
N GLN A 8 2.91 -15.89 -8.74
CA GLN A 8 2.83 -14.84 -9.75
C GLN A 8 1.40 -14.37 -9.99
N THR A 9 0.42 -15.28 -10.05
CA THR A 9 -0.99 -14.91 -10.17
C THR A 9 -1.47 -14.13 -8.95
N TYR A 10 -1.11 -14.57 -7.75
CA TYR A 10 -1.47 -13.88 -6.51
C TYR A 10 -0.87 -12.48 -6.45
N HIS A 11 0.43 -12.35 -6.75
CA HIS A 11 1.14 -11.08 -6.83
C HIS A 11 0.45 -10.11 -7.80
N SER A 12 0.19 -10.55 -9.04
CA SER A 12 -0.52 -9.74 -10.03
C SER A 12 -1.91 -9.32 -9.56
N TYR A 13 -2.63 -10.21 -8.87
CA TYR A 13 -3.96 -9.90 -8.35
C TYR A 13 -3.94 -8.85 -7.24
N VAL A 14 -3.00 -8.94 -6.28
CA VAL A 14 -2.92 -7.99 -5.15
C VAL A 14 -2.35 -6.64 -5.54
N GLU A 15 -1.49 -6.57 -6.56
CA GLU A 15 -0.93 -5.30 -7.04
C GLU A 15 -1.88 -4.48 -7.90
N ASN A 16 -2.94 -5.09 -8.43
CA ASN A 16 -3.90 -4.41 -9.27
C ASN A 16 -5.20 -4.15 -8.52
N ILE A 17 -5.75 -2.94 -8.69
CA ILE A 17 -7.03 -2.57 -8.09
C ILE A 17 -8.15 -3.41 -8.72
N GLN A 18 -8.86 -4.17 -7.89
CA GLN A 18 -9.93 -5.08 -8.31
C GLN A 18 -11.33 -4.45 -8.25
N VAL A 19 -11.44 -3.21 -7.76
CA VAL A 19 -12.71 -2.50 -7.52
C VAL A 19 -12.65 -1.11 -8.12
N VAL A 20 -13.78 -0.57 -8.56
CA VAL A 20 -13.83 0.83 -8.99
C VAL A 20 -13.54 1.72 -7.77
N CYS A 21 -12.39 2.40 -7.80
CA CYS A 21 -12.03 3.37 -6.77
C CYS A 21 -12.37 4.78 -7.24
N HIS A 22 -13.22 5.49 -6.49
CA HIS A 22 -13.63 6.86 -6.82
C HIS A 22 -12.63 7.90 -6.31
N THR A 23 -11.95 7.58 -5.21
CA THR A 23 -11.02 8.47 -4.52
C THR A 23 -9.63 7.85 -4.49
N MET A 24 -8.90 8.02 -5.59
CA MET A 24 -7.48 7.63 -5.67
C MET A 24 -6.61 8.73 -5.06
N VAL A 25 -5.69 8.35 -4.19
CA VAL A 25 -4.72 9.28 -3.58
C VAL A 25 -3.31 8.75 -3.74
N ARG A 26 -2.39 9.65 -4.10
CA ARG A 26 -0.96 9.36 -4.13
C ARG A 26 -0.35 9.67 -2.76
N LEU A 27 0.38 8.72 -2.19
CA LEU A 27 1.11 8.89 -0.94
C LEU A 27 2.60 8.64 -1.19
N GLY A 28 3.48 9.45 -0.61
CA GLY A 28 4.92 9.40 -0.82
C GLY A 28 5.39 10.15 -2.06
N ASN A 29 6.57 9.79 -2.55
CA ASN A 29 7.24 10.48 -3.65
C ASN A 29 6.44 10.45 -4.97
N LEU A 30 6.74 11.37 -5.90
CA LEU A 30 6.09 11.40 -7.24
C LEU A 30 6.57 10.28 -8.18
N ASN A 31 7.69 9.67 -7.85
CA ASN A 31 8.37 8.59 -8.57
C ASN A 31 8.38 7.32 -7.71
N ASP A 32 9.50 6.60 -7.69
CA ASP A 32 9.71 5.48 -6.79
C ASP A 32 9.61 5.93 -5.32
N GLY A 33 9.11 5.05 -4.46
CA GLY A 33 8.77 5.35 -3.07
C GLY A 33 7.39 5.98 -2.85
N GLY A 34 6.57 6.14 -3.91
CA GLY A 34 5.18 6.59 -3.77
C GLY A 34 4.16 5.74 -4.54
N TRP A 35 3.00 5.53 -3.92
CA TRP A 35 1.98 4.60 -4.40
C TRP A 35 0.60 5.25 -4.51
N GLU A 36 -0.13 4.84 -5.54
CA GLU A 36 -1.55 5.18 -5.71
C GLU A 36 -2.39 4.24 -4.84
N THR A 37 -3.17 4.80 -3.93
CA THR A 37 -3.97 4.04 -2.96
C THR A 37 -5.44 4.42 -3.04
N CYS A 38 -6.32 3.43 -2.88
CA CYS A 38 -7.75 3.69 -2.87
C CYS A 38 -8.20 4.22 -1.49
N SER A 39 -8.69 5.45 -1.46
CA SER A 39 -9.18 6.11 -0.25
C SER A 39 -10.72 6.18 -0.17
N ASP A 40 -11.43 5.35 -0.95
CA ASP A 40 -12.88 5.21 -0.78
C ASP A 40 -13.21 4.73 0.65
N PRO A 41 -14.27 5.25 1.29
CA PRO A 41 -14.57 4.94 2.68
C PRO A 41 -14.67 3.45 3.01
N ALA A 42 -15.09 2.62 2.05
CA ALA A 42 -15.24 1.18 2.20
C ALA A 42 -13.91 0.42 2.27
N TYR A 43 -12.83 0.95 1.67
CA TYR A 43 -11.55 0.26 1.50
C TYR A 43 -10.40 0.93 2.26
N ARG A 44 -10.52 2.22 2.58
CA ARG A 44 -9.46 2.95 3.29
C ARG A 44 -9.26 2.44 4.73
N PRO A 45 -8.02 2.45 5.26
CA PRO A 45 -7.77 2.15 6.67
C PRO A 45 -8.56 3.06 7.63
N ARG A 46 -9.02 2.50 8.75
CA ARG A 46 -9.76 3.22 9.81
C ARG A 46 -9.20 2.86 11.18
N LYS A 47 -9.16 3.84 12.09
CA LYS A 47 -8.65 3.62 13.46
C LYS A 47 -9.52 2.62 14.24
N PRO A 48 -8.90 1.77 15.07
CA PRO A 48 -7.45 1.52 15.17
C PRO A 48 -6.94 0.75 13.94
N CYS A 49 -5.83 1.19 13.34
CA CYS A 49 -5.28 0.58 12.14
C CYS A 49 -3.76 0.40 12.23
N ILE A 50 -3.29 -0.64 11.54
CA ILE A 50 -1.88 -1.00 11.38
C ILE A 50 -1.60 -1.13 9.87
N ILE A 51 -0.47 -0.60 9.41
CA ILE A 51 0.04 -0.80 8.05
C ILE A 51 1.39 -1.51 8.16
N TYR A 52 1.60 -2.52 7.34
CA TYR A 52 2.89 -3.20 7.18
C TYR A 52 3.49 -2.81 5.84
N SER A 53 4.67 -2.19 5.86
CA SER A 53 5.38 -1.70 4.67
C SER A 53 6.69 -2.47 4.52
N PHE A 54 6.88 -3.15 3.40
CA PHE A 54 8.04 -4.02 3.16
C PHE A 54 8.84 -3.54 1.96
N GLY A 55 10.17 -3.62 2.05
CA GLY A 55 11.06 -3.26 0.94
C GLY A 55 11.18 -1.75 0.75
N ILE A 56 11.27 -1.00 1.85
CA ILE A 56 11.27 0.46 1.81
C ILE A 56 12.54 1.07 1.19
N ASN A 57 13.66 0.32 1.10
CA ASN A 57 14.92 0.78 0.51
C ASN A 57 15.38 2.13 1.10
N ASN A 58 15.27 2.25 2.43
CA ASN A 58 15.52 3.47 3.21
C ASN A 58 14.73 4.74 2.75
N ASP A 59 13.62 4.58 2.01
CA ASP A 59 12.67 5.63 1.65
C ASP A 59 11.37 5.48 2.46
N PHE A 60 11.13 6.43 3.37
CA PHE A 60 9.96 6.43 4.26
C PHE A 60 8.85 7.37 3.77
N SER A 61 8.95 7.93 2.56
CA SER A 61 8.02 8.96 2.08
C SER A 61 6.58 8.45 2.06
N PHE A 62 6.34 7.23 1.55
CA PHE A 62 5.01 6.60 1.59
C PHE A 62 4.52 6.38 3.03
N ASP A 63 5.34 5.78 3.89
CA ASP A 63 4.99 5.48 5.28
C ASP A 63 4.60 6.74 6.05
N ASP A 64 5.42 7.79 5.93
CA ASP A 64 5.18 9.06 6.58
C ASP A 64 3.87 9.71 6.13
N ASP A 65 3.59 9.70 4.82
CA ASP A 65 2.34 10.22 4.27
C ASP A 65 1.13 9.37 4.66
N ALA A 66 1.24 8.04 4.61
CA ALA A 66 0.18 7.13 5.03
C ALA A 66 -0.15 7.30 6.52
N SER A 67 0.87 7.50 7.36
CA SER A 67 0.72 7.76 8.79
C SER A 67 0.01 9.10 9.02
N ARG A 68 0.41 10.16 8.34
CA ARG A 68 -0.24 11.48 8.43
C ARG A 68 -1.69 11.47 7.90
N PHE A 69 -1.92 10.82 6.76
CA PHE A 69 -3.20 10.86 6.06
C PHE A 69 -4.25 9.94 6.71
N TYR A 70 -3.88 8.72 7.08
CA TYR A 70 -4.81 7.76 7.70
C TYR A 70 -4.77 7.75 9.23
N GLY A 71 -3.67 8.23 9.83
CA GLY A 71 -3.46 8.18 11.28
C GLY A 71 -3.21 6.77 11.80
N CYS A 72 -2.66 5.86 10.99
CA CYS A 72 -2.37 4.48 11.37
C CYS A 72 -0.99 4.32 12.00
N HIS A 73 -0.82 3.27 12.81
CA HIS A 73 0.53 2.84 13.19
C HIS A 73 1.15 2.06 12.04
N ILE A 74 2.41 2.31 11.72
CA ILE A 74 3.08 1.69 10.56
C ILE A 74 4.33 0.95 11.04
N HIS A 75 4.48 -0.28 10.56
CA HIS A 75 5.69 -1.07 10.72
C HIS A 75 6.38 -1.18 9.36
N SER A 76 7.55 -0.56 9.25
CA SER A 76 8.35 -0.55 8.02
C SER A 76 9.51 -1.54 8.14
N PHE A 77 9.74 -2.32 7.09
CA PHE A 77 10.77 -3.36 7.03
C PHE A 77 11.62 -3.16 5.78
N ASP A 78 12.94 -3.26 5.95
CA ASP A 78 13.92 -3.17 4.86
C ASP A 78 14.80 -4.44 4.87
N PRO A 79 14.35 -5.53 4.22
CA PRO A 79 15.00 -6.85 4.24
C PRO A 79 16.19 -7.01 3.30
#